data_AF-A0A414DGT4-F1
#
_entry.id   AF-A0A414DGT4-F1
#
_cell.length_a   1.000
_cell.length_b   1.000
_cell.length_c   1.000
_cell.angle_alpha   90.00
_cell.angle_beta   90.00
_cell.angle_gamma   90.00
#
_symmetry.space_group_name_H-M   'P 1'
#
loop_
_entity.id
_entity.type
_entity.pdbx_description
1 polymer ?
#
loop_
_entity_poly.entity_id
_entity_poly.type
_entity_poly.pdbx_seq_one_letter_code
_entity_poly.pdbx_strand_id
1 'polypeptide(L)' 'MKRKLKIFTYGFYIGMILWICSLVVSMTVNNVTMKMLLIFIPLAIYQFFTIGKGIIEDKIKRGRY' A
#
# COMPACT_ATOMS: atom_id res chain seq x y z
N MET A 1 -17.35 -11.44 -6.73
CA MET A 1 -16.95 -10.19 -6.01
C MET A 1 -16.17 -10.41 -4.72
N LYS A 2 -16.58 -11.29 -3.78
CA LYS A 2 -15.87 -11.51 -2.49
C LYS A 2 -14.38 -11.90 -2.61
N ARG A 3 -14.00 -12.68 -3.64
CA ARG A 3 -12.59 -13.11 -3.87
C ARG A 3 -11.67 -11.95 -4.30
N LYS A 4 -12.13 -11.05 -5.18
CA LYS A 4 -11.35 -9.88 -5.62
C LYS A 4 -11.08 -8.92 -4.46
N LEU A 5 -12.06 -8.73 -3.59
CA LEU A 5 -11.94 -7.89 -2.38
C LEU A 5 -10.92 -8.51 -1.41
N LYS A 6 -10.97 -9.83 -1.17
CA LYS A 6 -10.00 -10.53 -0.32
C LYS A 6 -8.55 -10.40 -0.83
N ILE A 7 -8.32 -10.58 -2.13
CA ILE A 7 -6.99 -10.43 -2.73
C ILE A 7 -6.49 -8.98 -2.56
N PHE A 8 -7.39 -8.02 -2.67
CA PHE A 8 -7.05 -6.62 -2.52
C PHE A 8 -6.74 -6.23 -1.06
N THR A 9 -7.53 -6.71 -0.11
CA THR A 9 -7.25 -6.56 1.33
C THR A 9 -5.91 -7.23 1.70
N TYR A 10 -5.63 -8.40 1.13
CA TYR A 10 -4.39 -9.12 1.36
C TYR A 10 -3.19 -8.36 0.78
N GLY A 11 -3.32 -7.82 -0.44
CA GLY A 11 -2.29 -6.96 -1.05
C GLY A 11 -2.04 -5.68 -0.26
N PHE A 12 -3.09 -5.05 0.28
CA PHE A 12 -2.97 -3.89 1.17
C PHE A 12 -2.22 -4.23 2.46
N TYR A 13 -2.49 -5.41 3.02
CA TYR A 13 -1.82 -5.89 4.24
C TYR A 13 -0.32 -6.17 4.00
N ILE A 14 0.01 -6.82 2.88
CA ILE A 14 1.40 -7.03 2.45
C ILE A 14 2.10 -5.67 2.23
N GLY A 15 1.40 -4.71 1.60
CA GLY A 15 1.90 -3.35 1.41
C GLY A 15 2.21 -2.64 2.73
N MET A 16 1.35 -2.74 3.74
CA MET A 16 1.60 -2.19 5.07
C MET A 16 2.81 -2.84 5.77
N ILE A 17 2.94 -4.16 5.70
CA ILE A 17 4.08 -4.87 6.28
C ILE A 17 5.39 -4.43 5.61
N LEU A 18 5.40 -4.35 4.28
CA LEU A 18 6.54 -3.85 3.51
C LEU A 18 6.87 -2.39 3.88
N TRP A 19 5.85 -1.56 4.12
CA TRP A 19 6.01 -0.17 4.54
C TRP A 19 6.71 -0.04 5.90
N ILE A 20 6.26 -0.81 6.90
CA ILE A 20 6.88 -0.86 8.22
C ILE A 20 8.34 -1.34 8.10
N CYS A 21 8.61 -2.41 7.34
CA CYS A 21 9.98 -2.89 7.12
C CYS A 21 10.89 -1.82 6.48
N SER A 22 10.41 -1.10 5.47
CA SER A 22 11.17 -0.01 4.85
C SER A 22 11.43 1.16 5.80
N LEU A 23 10.50 1.48 6.71
CA LEU A 23 10.72 2.48 7.76
C LEU A 23 11.80 2.06 8.76
N VAL A 24 11.81 0.79 9.17
CA VAL A 24 12.84 0.25 10.07
C VAL A 24 14.22 0.31 9.40
N VAL A 25 14.32 -0.10 8.14
CA VAL A 25 15.58 -0.02 7.38
C VAL A 25 16.03 1.43 7.22
N SER A 26 15.09 2.36 6.98
CA SER A 26 15.37 3.78 6.87
C SER A 26 16.06 4.34 8.12
N MET A 27 15.67 3.90 9.33
CA MET A 27 16.34 4.34 10.57
C MET A 27 17.81 3.94 10.66
N THR A 28 18.20 2.83 10.04
CA THR A 28 19.59 2.33 10.01
C THR A 28 20.47 3.05 9.00
N VAL A 29 19.89 3.68 7.97
CA VAL A 29 20.66 4.37 6.94
C VAL A 29 21.01 5.79 7.37
N ASN A 30 22.30 6.12 7.37
CA ASN A 30 22.79 7.44 7.81
C ASN A 30 22.64 8.52 6.72
N ASN A 31 22.55 8.11 5.44
CA ASN A 31 22.42 9.02 4.32
C ASN A 31 20.98 9.54 4.16
N VAL A 32 20.76 10.84 4.36
CA VAL A 32 19.45 11.52 4.26
C VAL A 32 18.79 11.29 2.89
N THR A 33 19.58 11.35 1.81
CA THR A 33 19.08 11.09 0.45
C THR A 33 18.55 9.67 0.28
N MET A 34 19.24 8.67 0.84
CA MET A 34 18.76 7.29 0.80
C MET A 34 17.56 7.07 1.72
N LYS A 35 17.50 7.73 2.89
CA LYS A 35 16.32 7.73 3.76
C LYS A 35 15.08 8.23 3.02
N MET A 36 15.17 9.36 2.33
CA MET A 36 14.04 9.91 1.57
C MET A 36 13.59 8.95 0.47
N LEU A 37 14.52 8.39 -0.31
CA LEU A 37 14.21 7.39 -1.34
C LEU A 37 13.53 6.14 -0.77
N LEU A 38 14.04 5.63 0.36
CA LEU A 38 13.49 4.46 1.06
C LEU A 38 12.11 4.71 1.66
N ILE A 39 11.76 5.95 1.99
CA ILE A 39 10.41 6.32 2.45
C ILE A 39 9.47 6.55 1.26
N PHE A 40 10.00 7.03 0.13
CA PHE A 40 9.21 7.34 -1.06
C PHE A 40 8.67 6.09 -1.76
N ILE A 41 9.47 5.04 -1.88
CA ILE A 41 9.07 3.75 -2.46
C ILE A 41 7.82 3.17 -1.77
N PRO A 42 7.82 2.98 -0.43
CA PRO A 42 6.68 2.38 0.25
C PRO A 42 5.50 3.36 0.30
N LEU A 43 5.72 4.69 0.35
CA LEU A 43 4.67 5.68 0.23
C LEU A 43 3.92 5.60 -1.12
N ALA A 44 4.66 5.48 -2.23
CA ALA A 44 4.08 5.31 -3.57
C ALA A 44 3.27 4.02 -3.68
N ILE A 45 3.77 2.92 -3.12
CA ILE A 45 3.06 1.63 -3.08
C ILE A 45 1.77 1.76 -2.26
N TYR A 46 1.82 2.41 -1.09
CA TYR A 46 0.65 2.66 -0.25
C TYR A 46 -0.41 3.50 -0.98
N GLN A 47 -0.01 4.58 -1.66
CA GLN A 47 -0.91 5.42 -2.44
C GLN A 47 -1.60 4.60 -3.55
N PHE A 48 -0.84 3.77 -4.26
CA PHE A 48 -1.34 2.91 -5.34
C PHE A 48 -2.37 1.90 -4.84
N PHE A 49 -2.09 1.27 -3.71
CA PHE A 49 -3.02 0.36 -3.04
C PHE A 49 -4.26 1.08 -2.51
N THR A 50 -4.12 2.28 -1.95
CA THR A 50 -5.27 3.05 -1.42
C THR A 50 -6.23 3.46 -2.54
N ILE A 51 -5.70 3.93 -3.68
CA ILE A 51 -6.50 4.28 -4.86
C ILE A 51 -7.18 3.03 -5.45
N GLY A 52 -6.43 1.93 -5.61
CA GLY A 52 -7.00 0.68 -6.13
C GLY A 52 -8.09 0.09 -5.22
N LYS A 53 -7.98 0.25 -3.90
CA LYS A 53 -9.00 -0.20 -2.94
C LYS A 53 -10.27 0.63 -3.12
N GLY A 54 -10.14 1.95 -3.21
CA GLY A 54 -11.25 2.88 -3.44
C GLY A 54 -12.02 2.55 -4.72
N ILE A 55 -11.32 2.34 -5.84
CA ILE A 55 -11.97 2.01 -7.13
C ILE A 55 -12.73 0.68 -7.07
N ILE A 56 -12.19 -0.33 -6.39
CA ILE A 56 -12.86 -1.65 -6.27
C ILE A 56 -14.06 -1.58 -5.34
N GLU A 57 -13.95 -0.85 -4.24
CA GLU A 57 -15.04 -0.65 -3.29
C GLU A 57 -16.20 0.12 -3.92
N ASP A 58 -15.88 1.14 -4.71
CA ASP A 58 -16.87 1.93 -5.48
C ASP A 58 -17.57 1.08 -6.54
N LYS A 59 -16.82 0.27 -7.31
CA LYS A 59 -17.42 -0.70 -8.26
C LYS A 59 -18.32 -1.73 -7.57
N ILE A 60 -18.03 -2.12 -6.33
CA ILE A 60 -18.86 -3.07 -5.57
C ILE A 60 -20.14 -2.40 -5.06
N LYS A 61 -20.09 -1.15 -4.61
CA LYS A 61 -21.29 -0.38 -4.23
C LYS A 61 -22.21 -0.16 -5.43
N ARG A 62 -21.64 0.18 -6.59
CA ARG A 62 -22.39 0.48 -7.81
C ARG A 62 -23.01 -0.74 -8.49
N GLY A 63 -22.45 -1.94 -8.27
CA GLY A 63 -23.04 -3.21 -8.75
C GLY A 63 -24.06 -3.85 -7.81
N ARG A 64 -24.44 -3.17 -6.71
CA ARG A 64 -25.49 -3.62 -5.76
C ARG A 64 -26.78 -2.78 -5.85
N TYR A 65 -26.86 -1.86 -6.80
CA TYR A 65 -28.09 -1.16 -7.20
C TYR A 65 -28.58 -1.72 -8.52
#